data_AF-A0A525VJ72-F1
#
_entry.id   AF-A0A525VJ72-F1
#
_cell.length_a   1.000
_cell.length_b   1.000
_cell.length_c   1.000
_cell.angle_alpha   90.00
_cell.angle_beta   90.00
_cell.angle_gamma   90.00
#
_symmetry.space_group_name_H-M   'P 1'
#
loop_
_entity.id
_entity.type
_entity.pdbx_description
1 polymer ?
#
loop_
_entity_poly.entity_id
_entity_poly.type
_entity_poly.pdbx_seq_one_letter_code
_entity_poly.pdbx_strand_id
1 'polypeptide(L)' 'MHTPAEIGIDDFQANRSPDKHYRTTPLNGLFAHQKGGFYHDGRFETLKDVVNHYNKHFSLGLTNKQAGELVEYLKSL' A
#
# COMPACT_ATOMS: atom_id res chain seq x y z
N MET A 1 -8.50 -1.38 10.89
CA MET A 1 -7.23 -2.07 11.18
C MET A 1 -7.23 -3.34 10.36
N HIS A 2 -6.07 -3.76 9.84
CA HIS A 2 -5.95 -4.94 8.99
C HIS A 2 -4.91 -5.91 9.54
N THR A 3 -5.19 -7.19 9.42
CA THR A 3 -4.21 -8.25 9.68
C THR A 3 -3.11 -8.21 8.61
N PRO A 4 -1.92 -8.75 8.90
CA PRO A 4 -0.84 -8.88 7.92
C PRO A 4 -1.28 -9.62 6.64
N ALA A 5 -2.09 -10.69 6.81
CA ALA A 5 -2.59 -11.50 5.71
C ALA A 5 -3.56 -10.74 4.79
N GLU A 6 -4.42 -9.87 5.33
CA GLU A 6 -5.37 -9.06 4.54
C GLU A 6 -4.69 -8.04 3.62
N ILE A 7 -3.49 -7.59 3.97
CA ILE A 7 -2.73 -6.62 3.18
C ILE A 7 -1.48 -7.23 2.54
N GLY A 8 -1.32 -8.55 2.62
CA GLY A 8 -0.28 -9.32 1.94
C GLY A 8 1.15 -9.06 2.42
N ILE A 9 1.37 -8.76 3.70
CA ILE A 9 2.72 -8.59 4.26
C ILE A 9 2.96 -9.47 5.49
N ASP A 10 4.22 -9.57 5.92
CA ASP A 10 4.62 -10.24 7.15
C ASP A 10 4.03 -9.56 8.41
N ASP A 11 4.02 -10.28 9.52
CA ASP A 11 3.41 -9.84 10.78
C ASP A 11 4.39 -9.13 11.73
N PHE A 12 5.63 -8.86 11.31
CA PHE A 12 6.71 -8.45 12.20
C PHE A 12 6.40 -7.16 12.94
N GLN A 13 5.87 -6.15 12.25
CA GLN A 13 5.52 -4.87 12.87
C GLN A 13 4.14 -4.91 13.53
N ALA A 14 3.19 -5.65 12.97
CA ALA A 14 1.89 -5.86 13.60
C ALA A 14 2.03 -6.47 15.00
N ASN A 15 2.87 -7.51 15.15
CA ASN A 15 3.10 -8.20 16.43
C ASN A 15 3.69 -7.32 17.55
N ARG A 16 4.12 -6.09 17.23
CA ARG A 16 4.60 -5.09 18.20
C ARG A 16 3.50 -4.15 18.68
N SER A 17 2.34 -4.15 18.03
CA SER A 17 1.15 -3.39 18.44
C SER A 17 0.31 -4.20 19.44
N PRO A 18 -0.32 -3.56 20.45
CA PRO A 18 -1.23 -4.24 21.38
C PRO A 18 -2.38 -5.00 20.70
N ASP A 19 -2.86 -4.47 19.56
CA ASP A 19 -3.95 -5.07 18.81
C ASP A 19 -3.48 -6.06 17.73
N LYS A 20 -2.18 -6.15 17.43
CA LYS A 20 -1.59 -7.00 16.37
C LYS A 20 -2.05 -6.69 14.94
N HIS A 21 -2.36 -5.43 14.62
CA HIS A 21 -2.81 -5.02 13.29
C HIS A 21 -2.01 -3.86 12.69
N TYR A 22 -2.16 -3.69 11.38
CA TYR A 22 -1.74 -2.51 10.64
C TYR A 22 -2.86 -1.49 10.55
N ARG A 23 -2.50 -0.21 10.70
CA ARG A 23 -3.38 0.92 10.44
C ARG A 23 -3.33 1.30 8.97
N THR A 24 -4.50 1.52 8.38
CA THR A 24 -4.62 2.07 7.03
C THR A 24 -4.20 3.53 7.02
N THR A 25 -3.18 3.87 6.24
CA THR A 25 -2.78 5.26 6.00
C THR A 25 -3.88 5.98 5.20
N PRO A 26 -4.28 7.20 5.57
CA PRO A 26 -5.17 8.01 4.73
C PRO A 26 -4.59 8.21 3.33
N LEU A 27 -5.45 8.20 2.31
CA LEU A 27 -5.01 8.35 0.91
C LEU A 27 -4.87 9.81 0.46
N ASN A 28 -5.50 10.76 1.17
CA ASN A 28 -5.37 12.17 0.84
C ASN A 28 -3.95 12.67 1.11
N GLY A 29 -3.35 13.35 0.14
CA GLY A 29 -1.98 13.85 0.24
C GLY A 29 -0.91 12.75 0.17
N LEU A 30 -1.24 11.53 -0.25
CA LEU A 30 -0.30 10.40 -0.31
C LEU A 30 0.94 10.72 -1.16
N PHE A 31 0.81 11.59 -2.16
CA PHE A 31 1.92 12.04 -2.99
C PHE A 31 3.02 12.78 -2.20
N ALA A 32 2.70 13.39 -1.05
CA ALA A 32 3.67 14.08 -0.21
C ALA A 32 4.55 13.11 0.61
N HIS A 33 4.19 11.83 0.68
CA HIS A 33 4.85 10.80 1.48
C HIS A 33 5.76 9.87 0.66
N GLN A 34 6.30 10.34 -0.47
CA GLN A 34 7.15 9.51 -1.34
C GLN A 34 8.58 9.31 -0.80
N LYS A 35 9.08 10.25 0.01
CA LYS A 35 10.46 10.20 0.50
C LYS A 35 10.63 9.03 1.48
N GLY A 36 11.48 8.08 1.13
CA GLY A 36 11.73 6.88 1.93
C GLY A 36 10.82 5.69 1.58
N GLY A 37 9.99 5.82 0.53
CA GLY A 37 9.08 4.77 0.09
C GLY A 37 7.75 4.75 0.85
N PHE A 38 6.88 3.84 0.44
CA PHE A 38 5.57 3.57 1.03
C PHE A 38 5.66 2.41 2.02
N TYR A 39 4.67 2.34 2.91
CA TYR A 39 4.65 1.50 4.12
C TYR A 39 5.66 1.97 5.18
N HIS A 40 5.53 1.42 6.38
CA HIS A 40 6.30 1.83 7.57
C HIS A 40 7.81 1.53 7.46
N ASP A 41 8.20 0.65 6.55
CA ASP A 41 9.59 0.23 6.30
C ASP A 41 10.10 0.61 4.92
N GLY A 42 9.31 1.36 4.13
CA GLY A 42 9.72 1.78 2.79
C GLY A 42 9.81 0.64 1.77
N ARG A 43 9.22 -0.54 2.04
CA ARG A 43 9.35 -1.73 1.17
C ARG A 43 8.87 -1.53 -0.27
N PHE A 44 8.07 -0.51 -0.53
CA PHE A 44 7.62 -0.13 -1.86
C PHE A 44 8.20 1.23 -2.22
N GLU A 45 9.06 1.29 -3.23
CA GLU A 45 9.73 2.53 -3.62
C GLU A 45 8.74 3.54 -4.21
N THR A 46 7.78 3.06 -5.01
CA THR A 46 6.82 3.90 -5.71
C THR A 46 5.37 3.56 -5.38
N LEU A 47 4.46 4.50 -5.65
CA LEU A 47 3.02 4.26 -5.51
C LEU A 47 2.55 3.16 -6.49
N LYS A 48 3.24 3.02 -7.62
CA LYS A 48 2.98 1.97 -8.59
C LYS A 48 3.30 0.59 -8.02
N ASP A 49 4.36 0.47 -7.20
CA ASP A 49 4.70 -0.80 -6.55
C ASP A 49 3.63 -1.23 -5.54
N VAL A 50 3.06 -0.26 -4.80
CA VAL A 50 1.91 -0.52 -3.90
C VAL A 50 0.69 -0.98 -4.69
N VAL A 51 0.36 -0.31 -5.81
CA VAL A 51 -0.77 -0.71 -6.65
C VAL A 51 -0.55 -2.11 -7.24
N ASN A 52 0.66 -2.39 -7.72
CA ASN A 52 1.00 -3.70 -8.27
C ASN A 52 0.94 -4.80 -7.21
N HIS A 53 1.38 -4.50 -5.98
CA HIS A 53 1.25 -5.40 -4.83
C HIS A 53 -0.21 -5.81 -4.60
N TYR A 54 -1.12 -4.84 -4.48
CA TYR A 54 -2.54 -5.14 -4.27
C TYR A 54 -3.21 -5.78 -5.49
N ASN A 55 -2.83 -5.39 -6.70
CA ASN A 55 -3.30 -6.03 -7.93
C ASN A 55 -2.99 -7.53 -7.92
N LYS A 56 -1.78 -7.91 -7.48
CA LYS A 56 -1.38 -9.32 -7.32
C LYS A 56 -2.09 -9.97 -6.13
N HIS A 57 -2.05 -9.34 -4.95
CA HIS A 57 -2.54 -9.93 -3.70
C HIS A 57 -4.05 -10.22 -3.77
N PHE A 58 -4.83 -9.31 -4.33
CA PHE A 58 -6.27 -9.48 -4.51
C PHE A 58 -6.66 -10.03 -5.89
N SER A 59 -5.68 -10.37 -6.75
CA SER A 59 -5.92 -10.88 -8.10
C SER A 59 -6.89 -10.01 -8.92
N LEU A 60 -6.71 -8.67 -8.88
CA LEU A 60 -7.66 -7.71 -9.44
C LEU A 60 -7.66 -7.67 -10.98
N GLY A 61 -6.64 -8.22 -11.63
CA GLY A 61 -6.55 -8.28 -13.09
C GLY A 61 -6.35 -6.90 -13.75
N LEU A 62 -5.82 -5.91 -13.02
CA LEU A 62 -5.56 -4.59 -13.58
C LEU A 62 -4.49 -4.69 -14.66
N THR A 63 -4.80 -4.13 -15.82
CA THR A 63 -3.81 -3.89 -16.87
C THR A 63 -2.79 -2.83 -16.44
N ASN A 64 -1.64 -2.80 -17.12
CA ASN A 64 -0.62 -1.78 -16.88
C ASN A 64 -1.19 -0.35 -16.99
N LYS A 65 -2.10 -0.13 -17.95
CA LYS A 65 -2.79 1.14 -18.18
C LYS A 65 -3.68 1.51 -16.99
N GLN A 66 -4.61 0.63 -16.59
CA GLN A 66 -5.50 0.88 -15.46
C GLN A 66 -4.74 1.12 -14.16
N ALA A 67 -3.69 0.33 -13.91
CA ALA A 67 -2.85 0.55 -12.74
C ALA A 67 -2.07 1.88 -12.82
N GLY A 68 -1.81 2.42 -14.01
CA GLY A 68 -1.22 3.75 -14.18
C GLY A 68 -2.23 4.86 -13.91
N GLU A 69 -3.43 4.73 -14.46
CA GLU A 69 -4.54 5.66 -14.24
C GLU A 69 -4.94 5.72 -12.76
N LEU A 70 -4.94 4.59 -12.05
CA LEU A 70 -5.18 4.53 -10.61
C LEU A 70 -4.11 5.30 -9.82
N VAL A 71 -2.83 5.19 -10.21
CA VAL A 71 -1.75 5.95 -9.57
C VAL A 71 -1.97 7.45 -9.73
N GLU A 72 -2.37 7.92 -10.92
CA GLU A 72 -2.65 9.35 -11.14
C GLU A 72 -3.88 9.82 -10.38
N TYR A 73 -4.93 9.00 -10.32
CA TYR A 73 -6.10 9.29 -9.48
C TYR A 73 -5.71 9.44 -8.01
N LEU A 74 -4.95 8.51 -7.45
CA LEU A 74 -4.49 8.56 -6.05
C LEU A 74 -3.62 9.79 -5.74
N LYS A 75 -2.85 10.29 -6.71
CA LYS A 75 -2.07 11.53 -6.55
C LYS A 75 -2.94 12.79 -6.50
N SER A 76 -4.17 12.72 -7.00
CA SER A 76 -5.10 13.85 -7.02
C SER A 76 -5.95 14.01 -5.75
N LEU A 77 -5.85 13.06 -4.81
CA LEU A 77 -6.53 13.07 -3.50
C LEU A 77 -5.76 13.90 -2.47
#